data_AF-Q5ZZ49-F1
#
_entry.id   AF-Q5ZZ49-F1
#
_cell.length_a   1.000
_cell.length_b   1.000
_cell.length_c   1.000
_cell.angle_alpha   90.00
_cell.angle_beta   90.00
_cell.angle_gamma   90.00
#
_symmetry.space_group_name_H-M   'P 1'
#
loop_
_entity.id
_entity.type
_entity.pdbx_description
1 polymer ?
#
loop_
_entity_poly.entity_id
_entity_poly.type
_entity_poly.pdbx_seq_one_letter_code
_entity_poly.pdbx_strand_id
1 'polypeptide(L)'
;MLICKTQITQDWVEFADKATKFAWQFGIGSLYALSDSLLIDINYNFISIGEVRNSGQYNAIAANNTPASGAPTKFTNVYSNQAEIGIHYQFNT
;
A
#
# COMPACT_ATOMS: atom_id res chain seq x y z
N MET A 1 -7.65 -9.52 -17.48
CA MET A 1 -7.55 -8.05 -17.47
C MET A 1 -6.26 -7.66 -16.76
N LEU A 2 -5.38 -6.92 -17.44
CA LEU A 2 -4.16 -6.35 -16.83
C LEU A 2 -4.47 -4.89 -16.47
N ILE A 3 -4.16 -4.49 -15.25
CA ILE A 3 -4.33 -3.13 -14.74
C ILE A 3 -2.96 -2.63 -14.29
N CYS A 4 -2.50 -1.52 -14.85
CA CYS A 4 -1.32 -0.81 -14.35
C CYS A 4 -1.77 0.57 -13.88
N LYS A 5 -1.36 0.97 -12.68
CA LYS A 5 -1.60 2.32 -12.17
C LYS A 5 -0.34 2.85 -11.53
N THR A 6 0.04 4.07 -11.91
CA THR A 6 1.08 4.85 -11.24
C THR A 6 0.41 5.89 -10.36
N GLN A 7 0.85 6.01 -9.10
CA GLN A 7 0.33 6.99 -8.18
C GLN A 7 1.50 7.84 -7.67
N ILE A 8 1.43 9.16 -7.93
CA ILE A 8 2.36 10.11 -7.35
C ILE A 8 1.94 10.29 -5.90
N THR A 9 2.75 9.80 -4.97
CA THR A 9 2.46 9.89 -3.55
C THR A 9 2.86 11.28 -3.07
N GLN A 10 1.89 11.97 -2.45
CA GLN A 10 2.00 13.32 -1.88
C GLN A 10 3.26 13.47 -1.02
N ASP A 11 3.92 14.63 -1.07
CA ASP A 11 5.08 14.94 -0.22
C ASP A 11 4.65 14.93 1.25
N TRP A 12 5.05 13.91 2.00
CA TRP A 12 4.85 13.86 3.44
C TRP A 12 6.03 14.54 4.12
N VAL A 13 5.77 15.65 4.83
CA VAL A 13 6.78 16.32 5.66
C VAL A 13 6.73 15.70 7.06
N GLU A 14 7.60 14.74 7.32
CA GLU A 14 7.94 14.35 8.69
C GLU A 14 9.18 15.14 9.12
N PHE A 15 9.03 16.03 10.11
CA PHE A 15 10.09 16.74 10.84
C PHE A 15 11.34 17.09 9.99
N ALA A 16 11.14 17.87 8.92
CA ALA A 16 12.15 18.47 8.05
C ALA A 16 12.86 17.57 7.01
N ASP A 17 12.45 16.31 6.79
CA ASP A 17 12.93 15.52 5.64
C ASP A 17 11.87 15.52 4.51
N LYS A 18 12.29 15.82 3.27
CA LYS A 18 11.43 15.83 2.08
C LYS A 18 11.75 14.62 1.23
N ALA A 19 10.79 13.71 1.08
CA ALA A 19 10.94 12.54 0.21
C ALA A 19 9.79 12.49 -0.79
N THR A 20 10.09 12.80 -2.06
CA THR A 20 9.18 12.53 -3.17
C THR A 20 9.23 11.05 -3.49
N LYS A 21 8.10 10.35 -3.32
CA LYS A 21 8.05 8.88 -3.43
C LYS A 21 7.18 8.47 -4.60
N PHE A 22 7.75 7.62 -5.45
CA PHE A 22 7.07 7.01 -6.58
C PHE A 22 6.45 5.68 -6.13
N ALA A 23 5.12 5.60 -6.13
CA ALA A 23 4.39 4.36 -5.91
C ALA A 23 3.76 3.88 -7.23
N TRP A 24 3.86 2.59 -7.50
CA TRP A 24 3.27 1.98 -8.69
C TRP A 24 2.66 0.64 -8.34
N GLN A 25 1.62 0.27 -9.08
CA GLN A 25 0.95 -1.02 -8.92
C GLN A 25 0.69 -1.66 -10.27
N PHE A 26 0.78 -2.99 -10.30
CA PHE A 26 0.28 -3.80 -11.39
C PHE A 26 -0.64 -4.87 -10.83
N GLY A 27 -1.70 -5.17 -11.56
CA GLY A 27 -2.66 -6.19 -11.19
C GLY A 27 -3.08 -6.98 -12.40
N ILE A 28 -3.28 -8.27 -12.22
CA ILE A 28 -3.87 -9.14 -13.22
C ILE A 28 -5.07 -9.86 -12.61
N GLY A 29 -6.16 -9.86 -13.35
CA GLY A 29 -7.41 -10.44 -12.91
C GLY A 29 -8.11 -11.22 -14.00
N SER A 30 -8.83 -12.26 -13.62
CA SER A 30 -9.77 -12.97 -14.50
C SER A 30 -11.11 -13.09 -13.79
N LEU A 31 -12.18 -12.88 -14.57
CA LEU A 31 -13.55 -13.10 -14.15
C LEU A 31 -14.15 -14.18 -15.04
N TYR A 32 -14.70 -15.22 -14.43
CA TYR A 32 -15.35 -16.33 -15.12
C TYR A 32 -16.80 -16.46 -14.66
N ALA A 33 -17.73 -16.36 -15.61
CA ALA A 33 -19.13 -16.68 -15.35
C ALA A 33 -19.30 -18.21 -15.31
N LEU A 34 -19.68 -18.75 -14.16
CA LEU A 34 -20.10 -20.15 -14.03
C LEU A 34 -21.55 -20.35 -14.44
N SER A 35 -22.37 -19.31 -14.26
CA SER A 35 -23.80 -19.25 -14.57
C SER A 35 -24.19 -17.79 -14.83
N ASP A 36 -25.42 -17.55 -15.28
CA ASP A 36 -25.97 -16.20 -15.50
C ASP A 36 -26.01 -15.36 -14.20
N SER A 37 -26.02 -16.02 -13.05
CA SER A 37 -26.06 -15.37 -11.72
C SER A 37 -24.81 -15.60 -10.88
N LEU A 38 -23.83 -16.38 -11.33
CA LEU A 38 -22.66 -16.77 -10.53
C LEU A 38 -21.38 -16.52 -11.30
N LEU A 39 -20.52 -15.65 -10.77
CA LEU A 39 -19.21 -15.36 -11.31
C LEU A 39 -18.14 -15.64 -10.27
N ILE A 40 -17.00 -16.15 -10.71
CA ILE A 40 -15.79 -16.31 -9.91
C ILE A 40 -14.77 -15.30 -10.39
N ASP A 41 -14.17 -14.57 -9.45
CA ASP A 41 -13.05 -13.68 -9.71
C ASP A 41 -11.77 -14.21 -9.07
N ILE A 42 -10.68 -14.12 -9.82
CA ILE A 42 -9.33 -14.39 -9.33
C ILE A 42 -8.51 -13.18 -9.70
N ASN A 43 -7.94 -12.53 -8.70
CA ASN A 43 -7.19 -11.30 -8.85
C ASN A 43 -5.85 -11.39 -8.12
N TYR A 44 -4.81 -10.83 -8.72
CA TYR A 44 -3.52 -10.66 -8.10
C TYR A 44 -3.04 -9.24 -8.33
N ASN A 45 -2.71 -8.54 -7.25
CA ASN A 45 -2.21 -7.18 -7.25
C ASN A 45 -0.84 -7.12 -6.59
N PHE A 46 0.11 -6.51 -7.26
CA PHE A 46 1.40 -6.14 -6.73
C PHE A 46 1.49 -4.63 -6.62
N ILE A 47 1.94 -4.16 -5.45
CA ILE A 47 2.06 -2.74 -5.15
C ILE A 47 3.47 -2.47 -4.65
N SER A 48 4.18 -1.57 -5.32
CA SER A 48 5.43 -0.99 -4.86
C SER A 48 5.13 0.35 -4.20
N ILE A 49 5.28 0.39 -2.88
CA ILE A 49 5.05 1.57 -2.03
C ILE A 49 6.31 2.44 -1.98
N GLY A 50 7.48 1.85 -2.29
CA GLY A 50 8.77 2.52 -2.25
C GLY A 50 9.28 2.63 -0.82
N GLU A 51 9.81 3.80 -0.47
CA GLU A 51 10.47 4.00 0.83
C GLU A 51 9.46 4.38 1.92
N VAL A 52 9.54 3.80 3.12
CA VAL A 52 8.81 4.22 4.32
C VAL A 52 9.85 4.54 5.39
N ARG A 53 9.81 5.75 5.92
CA ARG A 53 10.77 6.21 6.94
C ARG A 53 10.00 6.84 8.08
N ASN A 54 10.58 6.72 9.27
CA ASN A 54 10.21 7.53 10.42
C ASN A 54 11.43 8.35 10.83
N SER A 55 11.23 9.63 11.15
CA SER A 55 12.30 10.56 11.53
C SER A 55 13.05 10.14 12.81
N GLY A 56 12.52 9.22 13.60
CA GLY A 56 13.08 8.82 14.90
C GLY A 56 12.96 9.91 15.96
N GLN A 57 12.31 11.04 15.65
CA GLN A 57 12.02 12.11 16.58
C GLN A 57 10.60 11.95 17.11
N TYR A 58 10.49 11.67 18.41
CA TYR A 58 9.21 11.53 19.07
C TYR A 58 8.87 12.88 19.75
N ASN A 59 7.60 13.29 19.70
CA ASN A 59 7.09 14.41 20.51
C ASN A 59 6.96 14.05 22.01
N ALA A 60 7.81 13.14 22.48
CA ALA A 60 7.85 12.65 23.85
C ALA A 60 9.12 13.20 24.51
N ILE A 61 8.97 13.74 25.71
CA ILE A 61 10.08 14.20 26.53
C ILE A 61 10.53 13.01 27.38
N ALA A 62 11.79 12.61 27.29
CA ALA A 62 12.36 11.57 28.15
C ALA A 62 12.38 12.04 29.62
N ALA A 63 12.49 11.10 30.57
CA ALA A 63 12.43 11.37 32.02
C ALA A 63 13.46 12.41 32.54
N ASN A 64 14.42 12.81 31.71
CA ASN A 64 15.46 13.80 31.97
C ASN A 64 15.24 15.15 31.25
N ASN A 65 14.02 15.46 30.79
CA ASN A 65 13.68 16.68 30.03
C ASN A 65 14.41 16.82 28.68
N THR A 66 15.00 15.75 28.14
CA THR A 66 15.57 15.76 26.78
C THR A 66 14.55 15.24 25.77
N PRO A 67 14.52 15.78 24.54
CA PRO A 67 13.70 15.20 23.46
C PRO A 67 14.06 13.74 23.27
N ALA A 68 13.07 12.84 23.35
CA ALA A 68 13.28 11.43 23.08
C ALA A 68 13.61 11.26 21.59
N SER A 69 14.87 10.95 21.29
CA SER A 69 15.31 10.55 19.95
C SER A 69 15.62 9.06 19.95
N GLY A 70 14.99 8.33 19.03
CA GLY A 70 15.27 6.93 18.75
C GLY A 70 16.04 6.78 17.44
N ALA A 71 16.55 5.58 17.18
CA ALA A 71 17.14 5.28 15.88
C ALA A 71 16.07 5.46 14.79
N PRO A 72 16.36 6.21 13.71
CA PRO A 72 15.41 6.36 12.60
C PRO A 72 15.21 5.01 11.92
N THR A 73 13.95 4.59 11.77
CA THR A 73 13.61 3.37 11.03
C THR A 73 13.38 3.72 9.57
N LYS A 74 14.09 3.03 8.68
CA LYS A 74 13.97 3.18 7.23
C LYS A 74 13.73 1.83 6.57
N PHE A 75 12.63 1.75 5.82
CA PHE A 75 12.34 0.69 4.87
C PHE A 75 12.49 1.28 3.48
N THR A 76 13.56 0.94 2.76
CA THR A 76 13.82 1.53 1.43
C THR A 76 12.91 0.95 0.34
N ASN A 77 12.56 -0.32 0.46
CA ASN A 77 11.79 -1.05 -0.54
C ASN A 77 10.64 -1.80 0.14
N VAL A 78 9.46 -1.20 0.15
CA VAL A 78 8.23 -1.84 0.66
C VAL A 78 7.38 -2.28 -0.52
N TYR A 79 7.09 -3.58 -0.54
CA TYR A 79 6.23 -4.21 -1.54
C TYR A 79 5.06 -4.90 -0.86
N SER A 80 3.90 -4.89 -1.50
CA SER A 80 2.72 -5.65 -1.11
C SER A 80 2.31 -6.59 -2.24
N ASN A 81 2.05 -7.85 -1.88
CA ASN A 81 1.53 -8.87 -2.78
C ASN A 81 0.16 -9.28 -2.25
N GLN A 82 -0.87 -9.08 -3.06
CA GLN A 82 -2.26 -9.34 -2.68
C GLN A 82 -2.84 -10.32 -3.69
N ALA A 83 -3.23 -11.49 -3.21
CA ALA A 83 -3.94 -12.49 -3.99
C ALA A 83 -5.36 -12.59 -3.45
N GLU A 84 -6.34 -12.43 -4.34
CA GLU A 84 -7.76 -12.40 -4.02
C GLU A 84 -8.48 -13.46 -4.86
N ILE A 85 -9.38 -14.17 -4.21
CA ILE A 85 -10.33 -15.07 -4.86
C ILE A 85 -11.71 -14.76 -4.28
N GLY A 86 -12.68 -14.58 -5.16
CA GLY A 86 -14.03 -14.24 -4.74
C GLY A 86 -15.09 -14.89 -5.61
N ILE A 87 -16.32 -14.76 -5.11
CA ILE A 87 -17.52 -15.30 -5.70
C ILE A 87 -18.53 -14.17 -5.71
N HIS A 88 -19.02 -13.83 -6.89
CA HIS A 88 -20.04 -12.83 -7.11
C HIS A 88 -21.35 -13.53 -7.45
N TYR A 89 -22.39 -13.29 -6.64
CA TYR A 89 -23.74 -13.76 -6.93
C TYR A 89 -24.62 -12.57 -7.29
N GLN A 90 -25.21 -12.59 -8.49
CA GLN A 90 -26.11 -11.56 -8.97
C GLN A 90 -27.56 -12.00 -8.79
N PHE A 91 -28.31 -11.23 -8.01
CA PHE A 91 -29.75 -11.42 -7.87
C PHE A 91 -30.46 -10.77 -9.05
N ASN A 92 -30.98 -11.57 -9.98
CA ASN A 92 -31.94 -11.07 -10.97
C ASN A 92 -33.28 -10.88 -10.27
N THR A 93 -33.73 -9.63 -10.18
CA THR A 93 -35.10 -9.26 -9.79
C THR A 93 -35.90 -8.97 -11.05
#